data_AF-A0A5C3LV76-F1
#
_entry.id   AF-A0A5C3LV76-F1
#
_cell.length_a   1.000
_cell.length_b   1.000
_cell.length_c   1.000
_cell.angle_alpha   90.00
_cell.angle_beta   90.00
_cell.angle_gamma   90.00
#
_symmetry.space_group_name_H-M   'P 1'
#
loop_
_entity.id
_entity.type
_entity.pdbx_description
1 polymer ?
#
loop_
_entity_poly.entity_id
_entity_poly.type
_entity_poly.pdbx_seq_one_letter_code
_entity_poly.pdbx_strand_id
1 'polypeptide(L)'
;LKGISSIPEAKGANIDATPEAVLYWIASLTKQWLLIFDNADGESNIIEKYLPPNSTGDILITSRNPNMRSLTGDKNSIELHGMNTEDATTLLLKRSNLEEEITEAIQQAAKGIVTKL
;
A
#
# COMPACT_ATOMS: atom_id res chain seq x y z
N LEU A 1 16.24 -3.26 -3.79
CA LEU A 1 15.42 -2.31 -4.58
C LEU A 1 15.88 -2.38 -6.05
N LYS A 2 15.34 -3.29 -6.85
CA LYS A 2 15.73 -3.40 -8.27
C LYS A 2 15.00 -2.31 -9.07
N GLY A 3 15.73 -1.53 -9.86
CA GLY A 3 15.16 -0.55 -10.78
C GLY A 3 15.35 0.91 -10.37
N ILE A 4 15.82 1.21 -9.16
CA ILE A 4 16.12 2.59 -8.78
C ILE A 4 17.32 3.13 -9.58
N SER A 5 18.36 2.34 -9.85
CA SER A 5 19.43 2.71 -10.81
C SER A 5 18.95 2.99 -12.22
N SER A 6 17.73 2.61 -12.61
CA SER A 6 17.23 2.94 -13.95
C SER A 6 16.84 4.41 -14.07
N ILE A 7 16.62 5.09 -12.94
CA ILE A 7 16.32 6.52 -12.85
C ILE A 7 17.59 7.31 -13.20
N PRO A 8 17.58 8.22 -14.21
CA PRO A 8 18.75 8.98 -14.65
C PRO A 8 19.44 9.72 -13.50
N GLU A 9 18.67 10.32 -12.60
CA GLU A 9 19.14 11.03 -11.41
C GLU A 9 19.80 10.11 -10.35
N ALA A 10 19.55 8.80 -10.42
CA ALA A 10 20.14 7.79 -9.54
C ALA A 10 21.42 7.15 -10.11
N LYS A 11 21.70 7.32 -11.41
CA LYS A 11 22.87 6.69 -12.06
C LYS A 11 24.21 7.33 -11.67
N GLY A 12 24.20 8.61 -11.30
CA GLY A 12 25.42 9.37 -11.01
C GLY A 12 26.06 9.11 -9.65
N ALA A 13 25.35 8.46 -8.72
CA ALA A 13 25.79 8.32 -7.32
C ALA A 13 26.01 6.87 -6.86
N ASN A 14 26.12 5.91 -7.79
CA ASN A 14 26.38 4.50 -7.49
C ASN A 14 25.37 3.88 -6.49
N ILE A 15 24.11 4.32 -6.60
CA ILE A 15 23.06 4.20 -5.59
C ILE A 15 22.58 2.76 -5.37
N ASP A 16 22.81 1.87 -6.33
CA ASP A 16 22.37 0.47 -6.25
C ASP A 16 23.36 -0.47 -5.51
N ALA A 17 24.45 0.05 -4.96
CA ALA A 17 25.44 -0.77 -4.25
C ALA A 17 24.90 -1.32 -2.92
N THR A 18 24.12 -0.54 -2.18
CA THR A 18 23.51 -0.95 -0.91
C THR A 18 22.15 -0.30 -0.68
N PRO A 19 21.27 -0.89 0.16
CA PRO A 19 20.02 -0.24 0.56
C PRO A 19 20.22 1.15 1.18
N GLU A 20 21.28 1.33 1.96
CA GLU A 20 21.60 2.60 2.63
C GLU A 20 21.87 3.71 1.59
N ALA A 21 22.62 3.41 0.53
CA ALA A 21 22.88 4.37 -0.55
C ALA A 21 21.59 4.82 -1.23
N VAL A 22 20.63 3.90 -1.41
CA VAL A 22 19.29 4.21 -1.92
C VAL A 22 18.53 5.14 -0.98
N LEU A 23 18.51 4.85 0.32
CA LEU A 23 17.80 5.66 1.30
C LEU A 23 18.39 7.08 1.40
N TYR A 24 19.72 7.20 1.39
CA TYR A 24 20.38 8.50 1.37
C TYR A 24 20.09 9.29 0.10
N TRP A 25 20.05 8.62 -1.06
CA TRP A 25 19.68 9.28 -2.29
C TRP A 25 18.24 9.78 -2.27
N ILE A 26 17.29 8.95 -1.85
CA ILE A 26 15.88 9.34 -1.69
C ILE A 26 15.75 10.54 -0.75
N ALA A 27 16.44 10.51 0.40
CA ALA A 27 16.49 11.62 1.34
C ALA A 27 17.10 12.90 0.75
N SER A 28 18.02 12.79 -0.21
CA SER A 28 18.65 13.93 -0.88
C SER A 28 17.82 14.56 -2.00
N LEU A 29 16.72 13.91 -2.40
CA LEU A 29 15.87 14.42 -3.47
C LEU A 29 15.21 15.74 -3.04
N THR A 30 15.38 16.77 -3.86
CA THR A 30 14.74 18.08 -3.66
C THR A 30 13.29 18.11 -4.15
N LYS A 31 12.87 17.12 -4.93
CA LYS A 31 11.50 16.95 -5.41
C LYS A 31 10.69 16.14 -4.40
N GLN A 32 9.38 16.39 -4.34
CA GLN A 32 8.46 15.55 -3.58
C GLN A 32 8.49 14.11 -4.12
N TRP A 33 8.45 13.16 -3.20
CA TRP A 33 8.42 11.74 -3.51
C TRP A 33 7.49 11.02 -2.52
N LEU A 34 7.02 9.84 -2.95
CA LEU A 34 6.21 8.93 -2.14
C LEU A 34 6.89 7.57 -2.15
N LEU A 35 7.16 7.03 -0.96
CA LEU A 35 7.67 5.68 -0.78
C LEU A 35 6.54 4.78 -0.27
N ILE A 36 6.26 3.69 -0.99
CA ILE A 36 5.20 2.74 -0.64
C ILE A 36 5.82 1.41 -0.22
N PHE A 37 5.60 1.03 1.03
CA PHE A 37 5.83 -0.33 1.51
C PHE A 37 4.53 -1.12 1.38
N ASP A 38 4.41 -1.89 0.31
CA ASP A 38 3.24 -2.71 0.07
C ASP A 38 3.34 -4.07 0.77
N ASN A 39 2.27 -4.49 1.43
CA ASN A 39 2.14 -5.78 2.10
C ASN A 39 3.26 -6.08 3.12
N ALA A 40 3.60 -5.08 3.93
CA ALA A 40 4.65 -5.12 4.95
C ALA A 40 4.21 -5.87 6.21
N ASP A 41 3.95 -7.17 6.09
CA ASP A 41 3.39 -8.00 7.16
C ASP A 41 4.44 -8.52 8.17
N GLY A 42 5.73 -8.26 7.93
CA GLY A 42 6.84 -8.68 8.78
C GLY A 42 6.94 -7.88 10.08
N GLU A 43 8.11 -7.96 10.74
CA GLU A 43 8.39 -7.18 11.95
C GLU A 43 8.62 -5.70 11.63
N SER A 44 8.06 -4.80 12.46
CA SER A 44 8.14 -3.35 12.21
C SER A 44 9.57 -2.81 12.24
N ASN A 45 10.43 -3.39 13.08
CA ASN A 45 11.85 -3.05 13.16
C ASN A 45 12.63 -3.37 11.87
N ILE A 46 12.10 -4.22 10.97
CA ILE A 46 12.70 -4.45 9.66
C ILE A 46 12.41 -3.24 8.77
N ILE A 47 11.17 -2.77 8.75
CA ILE A 47 10.75 -1.62 7.94
C ILE A 47 11.42 -0.33 8.43
N GLU A 48 11.57 -0.16 9.74
CA GLU A 48 12.24 0.99 10.35
C GLU A 48 13.65 1.24 9.79
N LYS A 49 14.40 0.15 9.50
CA LYS A 49 15.75 0.22 8.91
C LYS A 49 15.77 0.77 7.49
N TYR A 50 14.62 0.77 6.82
CA TYR A 50 14.47 1.23 5.44
C TYR A 50 13.72 2.56 5.33
N LEU A 51 13.59 3.31 6.43
CA LEU A 51 13.04 4.68 6.39
C LEU A 51 14.15 5.69 5.99
N PRO A 52 13.94 6.53 4.96
CA PRO A 52 14.90 7.58 4.61
C PRO A 52 15.06 8.62 5.74
N PRO A 53 16.29 9.01 6.10
CA PRO A 53 16.53 10.02 7.13
C PRO A 53 16.16 11.44 6.66
N ASN A 54 15.58 12.28 7.53
CA ASN A 54 15.35 13.72 7.30
C ASN A 54 14.73 14.06 5.93
N SER A 55 13.62 13.41 5.65
CA SER A 55 12.91 13.38 4.38
C SER A 55 11.92 14.54 4.19
N THR A 56 11.82 15.08 2.97
CA THR A 56 10.72 15.98 2.53
C THR A 56 9.57 15.24 1.84
N GLY A 57 9.65 13.92 1.74
CA GLY A 57 8.63 13.06 1.11
C GLY A 57 7.74 12.33 2.11
N ASP A 58 6.71 11.68 1.55
CA ASP A 58 5.73 10.92 2.30
C ASP A 58 5.98 9.41 2.21
N ILE A 59 5.57 8.67 3.23
CA ILE A 59 5.70 7.22 3.31
C ILE A 59 4.32 6.61 3.56
N LEU A 60 3.93 5.65 2.73
CA LEU A 60 2.72 4.86 2.90
C LEU A 60 3.09 3.40 3.16
N ILE A 61 2.55 2.83 4.23
CA ILE A 61 2.77 1.43 4.59
C ILE A 61 1.41 0.73 4.57
N THR A 62 1.27 -0.32 3.77
CA THR A 62 0.12 -1.24 3.81
C THR A 62 0.55 -2.53 4.52
N SER A 63 -0.25 -3.00 5.48
CA SER A 63 0.09 -4.18 6.27
C SER A 63 -1.14 -4.76 6.97
N ARG A 64 -1.13 -6.09 7.15
CA ARG A 64 -2.03 -6.82 8.05
C ARG A 64 -1.50 -6.89 9.48
N ASN A 65 -0.23 -6.54 9.70
CA ASN A 65 0.38 -6.52 11.03
C ASN A 65 0.03 -5.21 11.77
N PRO A 66 -0.83 -5.24 12.81
CA PRO A 66 -1.22 -4.04 13.53
C PRO A 66 -0.04 -3.38 14.27
N ASN A 67 1.06 -4.10 14.52
CA ASN A 67 2.26 -3.54 15.15
C ASN A 67 2.97 -2.51 14.26
N MET A 68 2.67 -2.43 12.96
CA MET A 68 3.21 -1.38 12.07
C MET A 68 2.85 0.03 12.53
N ARG A 69 1.75 0.18 13.27
CA ARG A 69 1.34 1.48 13.86
C ARG A 69 2.41 2.08 14.77
N SER A 70 3.30 1.26 15.33
CA SER A 70 4.44 1.73 16.14
C SER A 70 5.40 2.65 15.36
N LEU A 71 5.45 2.56 14.03
CA LEU A 71 6.36 3.35 13.19
C LEU A 71 5.81 4.75 12.86
N THR A 72 4.48 4.92 12.82
CA THR A 72 3.83 6.18 12.41
C THR A 72 3.05 6.86 13.55
N GLY A 73 2.68 6.09 14.57
CA GLY A 73 1.76 6.48 15.65
C GLY A 73 0.28 6.37 15.24
N ASP A 74 -0.60 6.25 16.23
CA ASP A 74 -2.03 5.98 15.99
C ASP A 74 -2.71 7.01 15.08
N LYS A 75 -2.33 8.30 15.21
CA LYS A 75 -2.90 9.40 14.43
C LYS A 75 -2.59 9.32 12.92
N ASN A 76 -1.52 8.61 12.55
CA ASN A 76 -1.06 8.45 11.18
C ASN A 76 -1.28 7.01 10.70
N SER A 77 -2.25 6.32 11.29
CA SER A 77 -2.62 4.95 10.92
C SER A 77 -4.12 4.89 10.65
N ILE A 78 -4.49 4.12 9.64
CA ILE A 78 -5.89 3.91 9.27
C ILE A 78 -6.14 2.40 9.30
N GLU A 79 -7.03 1.98 10.20
CA GLU A 79 -7.52 0.61 10.19
C GLU A 79 -8.59 0.47 9.11
N LEU A 80 -8.37 -0.44 8.16
CA LEU A 80 -9.37 -0.77 7.15
C LEU A 80 -10.24 -1.91 7.67
N HIS A 81 -11.54 -1.65 7.77
CA HIS A 81 -12.52 -2.67 8.08
C HIS A 81 -13.03 -3.37 6.81
N GLY A 82 -13.71 -4.48 7.00
CA GLY A 82 -14.42 -5.16 5.91
C GLY A 82 -15.39 -4.22 5.20
N MET A 83 -15.50 -4.40 3.89
CA MET A 83 -16.46 -3.68 3.06
C MET A 83 -17.89 -4.03 3.53
N ASN A 84 -18.78 -3.05 3.60
CA ASN A 84 -20.17 -3.32 3.95
C ASN A 84 -20.84 -4.19 2.85
N THR A 85 -21.93 -4.87 3.21
CA THR A 85 -22.60 -5.81 2.31
C THR A 85 -23.07 -5.19 1.00
N GLU A 86 -23.50 -3.92 1.01
CA GLU A 86 -24.00 -3.23 -0.18
C GLU A 86 -22.88 -2.95 -1.18
N ASP A 87 -21.78 -2.37 -0.70
CA ASP A 87 -20.59 -2.09 -1.51
C ASP A 87 -19.95 -3.39 -2.00
N ALA A 88 -19.88 -4.43 -1.15
CA ALA A 88 -19.33 -5.73 -1.52
C ALA A 88 -20.20 -6.45 -2.56
N THR A 89 -21.53 -6.34 -2.46
CA THR A 89 -22.46 -6.87 -3.47
C THR A 89 -22.30 -6.13 -4.79
N THR A 90 -22.22 -4.79 -4.73
CA THR A 90 -21.97 -3.96 -5.91
C THR A 90 -20.65 -4.32 -6.58
N LEU A 91 -19.57 -4.46 -5.81
CA LEU A 91 -18.27 -4.87 -6.32
C LEU A 91 -18.34 -6.24 -7.00
N LEU A 92 -19.01 -7.22 -6.37
CA LEU A 92 -19.16 -8.57 -6.93
C LEU A 92 -19.90 -8.55 -8.27
N LEU A 93 -21.01 -7.81 -8.37
CA LEU A 93 -21.80 -7.69 -9.59
C LEU A 93 -21.01 -7.01 -10.72
N LYS A 94 -20.29 -5.93 -10.41
CA LYS A 94 -19.39 -5.24 -11.34
C LYS A 94 -18.32 -6.17 -11.87
N ARG A 95 -17.64 -6.91 -10.98
CA ARG A 95 -16.59 -7.88 -11.35
C ARG A 95 -17.13 -9.08 -12.10
N SER A 96 -18.42 -9.39 -11.95
CA SER A 96 -19.12 -10.43 -12.70
C SER A 96 -19.67 -9.95 -14.04
N ASN A 97 -19.49 -8.68 -14.41
CA ASN A 97 -20.05 -8.06 -15.61
C ASN A 97 -21.59 -8.13 -15.68
N LEU A 98 -22.25 -8.01 -14.52
CA LEU A 98 -23.71 -8.06 -14.39
C LEU A 98 -24.31 -6.71 -13.96
N GLU A 99 -23.56 -5.62 -14.03
CA GLU A 99 -24.01 -4.31 -13.54
C GLU A 99 -25.17 -3.71 -14.35
N GLU A 100 -25.31 -4.10 -15.61
CA GLU A 100 -26.39 -3.64 -16.51
C GLU A 100 -27.58 -4.62 -16.58
N GLU A 101 -27.43 -5.85 -16.04
CA GLU A 101 -28.44 -6.93 -16.10
C GLU A 101 -28.91 -7.35 -14.69
N ILE A 102 -28.92 -6.41 -13.74
CA ILE A 102 -29.29 -6.70 -12.34
C ILE A 102 -30.78 -7.03 -12.25
N THR A 103 -31.09 -8.32 -12.13
CA THR A 103 -32.41 -8.80 -11.71
C THR A 103 -32.46 -8.98 -10.19
N GLU A 104 -33.66 -9.01 -9.60
CA GLU A 104 -33.83 -9.30 -8.17
C GLU A 104 -33.17 -10.64 -7.78
N ALA A 105 -33.27 -11.67 -8.62
CA ALA A 105 -32.66 -12.97 -8.38
C ALA A 105 -31.12 -12.89 -8.34
N ILE A 106 -30.52 -12.14 -9.27
CA ILE A 106 -29.06 -11.92 -9.31
C ILE A 106 -28.60 -11.12 -8.09
N GLN A 107 -29.33 -10.07 -7.72
CA GLN A 107 -29.03 -9.26 -6.54
C GLN A 107 -29.07 -10.09 -5.26
N GLN A 108 -30.10 -10.94 -5.10
CA GLN A 108 -30.22 -11.81 -3.92
C GLN A 108 -29.13 -12.90 -3.89
N ALA A 109 -28.79 -13.48 -5.04
CA ALA A 109 -27.70 -14.45 -5.14
C ALA A 109 -26.35 -13.81 -4.76
N ALA A 110 -26.04 -12.64 -5.31
CA ALA A 110 -24.81 -11.90 -5.01
C ALA A 110 -24.72 -11.53 -3.52
N LYS A 111 -25.81 -10.99 -2.95
CA LYS A 111 -25.88 -10.70 -1.52
C LYS A 111 -25.68 -11.96 -0.66
N GLY A 112 -26.26 -13.08 -1.07
CA GLY A 112 -26.11 -14.37 -0.39
C GLY A 112 -24.70 -14.97 -0.46
N ILE A 113 -23.90 -14.61 -1.47
CA ILE A 113 -22.47 -14.94 -1.54
C ILE A 113 -21.68 -14.05 -0.58
N VAL A 114 -21.90 -12.73 -0.66
CA VAL A 114 -21.18 -11.73 0.16
C VAL A 114 -21.35 -11.97 1.65
N THR A 115 -22.53 -12.39 2.11
CA THR A 115 -22.78 -12.62 3.55
C THR A 115 -22.21 -13.94 4.08
N LYS A 116 -21.74 -14.84 3.21
CA LYS A 116 -21.11 -16.11 3.60
C LYS A 116 -19.59 -16.05 3.65
N LEU A 117 -18.98 -15.00 3.09
CA LEU A 117 -17.55 -14.74 3.10
C LEU A 117 -17.15 -14.00 4.38
#